data_AF-A0A7W1K1Q9-F1
#
_entry.id   AF-A0A7W1K1Q9-F1
#
_cell.length_a   1.000
_cell.length_b   1.000
_cell.length_c   1.000
_cell.angle_alpha   90.00
_cell.angle_beta   90.00
_cell.angle_gamma   90.00
#
_symmetry.space_group_name_H-M   'P 1'
#
loop_
_entity.id
_entity.type
_entity.pdbx_description
1 polymer ?
#
loop_
_entity_poly.entity_id
_entity_poly.type
_entity_poly.pdbx_seq_one_letter_code
_entity_poly.pdbx_strand_id
1 'polypeptide(L)'
;MRYEFEKDGATIASVLWEGPGQVSVETDDPATKAAVDRYLSSEVTYLTGFGGEELQSRRRDWTPWEFERACRNLARRLGATVKRVQTGPVEDPEREAVAG
;
A
#
# COMPACT_ATOMS: atom_id res chain seq x y z
N MET A 1 7.57 2.39 3.52
CA MET A 1 6.58 3.50 3.54
C MET A 1 5.24 2.96 4.00
N ARG A 2 4.68 3.43 5.13
CA ARG A 2 3.44 2.90 5.71
C ARG A 2 2.26 3.85 5.58
N TYR A 3 1.09 3.29 5.29
CA TYR A 3 -0.20 3.98 5.36
C TYR A 3 -1.18 3.22 6.24
N GLU A 4 -2.03 3.95 6.94
CA GLU A 4 -3.11 3.39 7.75
C GLU A 4 -4.46 3.89 7.24
N PHE A 5 -5.38 2.94 7.04
CA PHE A 5 -6.76 3.18 6.65
C PHE A 5 -7.63 3.22 7.90
N GLU A 6 -8.37 4.30 8.08
CA GLU A 6 -9.20 4.54 9.25
C GLU A 6 -10.66 4.73 8.84
N LYS A 7 -11.56 3.99 9.48
CA LYS A 7 -13.00 4.05 9.26
C LYS A 7 -13.71 4.00 10.60
N ASP A 8 -14.68 4.89 10.80
CA ASP A 8 -15.46 4.99 12.04
C ASP A 8 -14.57 5.12 13.31
N GLY A 9 -13.42 5.77 13.19
CA GLY A 9 -12.45 5.99 14.27
C GLY A 9 -11.54 4.79 14.59
N ALA A 10 -11.60 3.70 13.81
CA ALA A 10 -10.76 2.52 13.98
C ALA A 10 -9.87 2.28 12.75
N THR A 11 -8.63 1.83 12.99
CA THR A 11 -7.74 1.38 11.90
C THR A 11 -8.26 0.04 11.37
N ILE A 12 -8.65 0.02 10.11
CA ILE A 12 -9.17 -1.19 9.45
C ILE A 12 -8.11 -1.94 8.65
N ALA A 13 -7.03 -1.26 8.25
CA ALA A 13 -5.89 -1.88 7.57
C ALA A 13 -4.64 -0.99 7.70
N SER A 14 -3.48 -1.63 7.82
CA SER A 14 -2.18 -1.00 7.65
C SER A 14 -1.48 -1.62 6.44
N VAL A 15 -0.88 -0.77 5.60
CA VAL A 15 -0.13 -1.22 4.43
C VAL A 15 1.28 -0.69 4.48
N LEU A 16 2.26 -1.57 4.29
CA LEU A 16 3.67 -1.24 4.23
C LEU A 16 4.19 -1.54 2.82
N TRP A 17 4.78 -0.54 2.17
CA TRP A 17 5.48 -0.68 0.91
C TRP A 17 6.98 -0.60 1.11
N GLU A 18 7.69 -1.59 0.60
CA GLU A 18 9.16 -1.70 0.69
C GLU A 18 9.82 -1.60 -0.70
N GLY A 19 9.05 -1.87 -1.75
CA GLY A 19 9.48 -1.82 -3.13
C GLY A 19 8.36 -2.25 -4.08
N PRO A 20 8.59 -2.16 -5.40
CA PRO A 20 7.63 -2.61 -6.40
C PRO A 20 7.32 -4.10 -6.21
N GLY A 21 6.05 -4.44 -6.01
CA GLY A 21 5.65 -5.82 -5.71
C GLY A 21 5.81 -6.26 -4.27
N GLN A 22 6.42 -5.44 -3.42
CA GLN A 22 6.70 -5.73 -2.01
C GLN A 22 5.80 -4.87 -1.14
N VAL A 23 4.55 -5.33 -1.00
CA VAL A 23 3.53 -4.71 -0.15
C VAL A 23 3.04 -5.71 0.87
N SER A 24 3.13 -5.34 2.14
CA SER A 24 2.60 -6.09 3.27
C SER A 24 1.30 -5.44 3.77
N VAL A 25 0.27 -6.25 4.02
CA VAL A 25 -1.04 -5.81 4.50
C VAL A 25 -1.36 -6.48 5.85
N GLU A 26 -1.57 -5.65 6.86
CA GLU A 26 -1.98 -6.02 8.21
C GLU A 26 -3.44 -5.60 8.45
N THR A 27 -4.30 -6.55 8.78
CA THR A 27 -5.71 -6.32 9.12
C THR A 27 -6.28 -7.60 9.76
N ASP A 28 -7.27 -7.44 10.63
CA ASP A 28 -8.02 -8.54 11.24
C ASP A 28 -9.17 -9.05 10.35
N ASP A 29 -9.52 -8.33 9.27
CA ASP A 29 -10.56 -8.73 8.33
C ASP A 29 -9.96 -9.34 7.05
N PRO A 30 -10.13 -10.67 6.82
CA PRO A 30 -9.64 -11.33 5.61
C PRO A 30 -10.22 -10.77 4.32
N ALA A 31 -11.47 -10.27 4.33
CA ALA A 31 -12.10 -9.70 3.15
C ALA A 31 -11.44 -8.38 2.77
N THR A 32 -11.18 -7.51 3.75
CA THR A 32 -10.40 -6.29 3.58
C THR A 32 -8.99 -6.61 3.08
N LYS A 33 -8.30 -7.60 3.67
CA LYS A 33 -6.97 -8.03 3.20
C LYS A 33 -6.97 -8.37 1.72
N ALA A 34 -7.87 -9.28 1.31
CA ALA A 34 -7.97 -9.70 -0.08
C ALA A 34 -8.32 -8.56 -1.04
N ALA A 35 -9.16 -7.62 -0.61
CA ALA A 35 -9.51 -6.44 -1.41
C ALA A 35 -8.31 -5.50 -1.60
N VAL A 36 -7.56 -5.24 -0.53
CA VAL A 36 -6.36 -4.39 -0.54
C VAL A 36 -5.27 -5.03 -1.40
N ASP A 37 -4.95 -6.31 -1.16
CA ASP A 37 -3.93 -7.05 -1.91
C ASP A 37 -4.23 -7.06 -3.41
N ARG A 38 -5.47 -7.40 -3.79
CA ARG A 38 -5.90 -7.41 -5.19
C ARG A 38 -5.78 -6.02 -5.81
N TYR A 39 -6.18 -4.98 -5.08
CA TYR A 39 -6.17 -3.63 -5.62
C TYR A 39 -4.74 -3.12 -5.86
N LEU A 40 -3.82 -3.32 -4.92
CA LEU A 40 -2.45 -2.80 -5.00
C LEU A 40 -1.57 -3.58 -5.98
N SER A 41 -1.82 -4.88 -6.15
CA SER A 41 -1.12 -5.73 -7.13
C SER A 41 -1.58 -5.52 -8.57
N SER A 42 -2.75 -4.89 -8.78
CA SER A 42 -3.29 -4.64 -10.11
C SER A 42 -2.50 -3.56 -10.87
N GLU A 43 -2.58 -3.63 -12.19
CA GLU A 43 -2.04 -2.60 -13.07
C GLU A 43 -2.99 -1.41 -13.27
N VAL A 44 -2.40 -0.30 -13.69
CA VAL A 44 -3.04 0.91 -14.19
C VAL A 44 -2.36 1.29 -15.49
N THR A 45 -3.16 1.62 -16.50
CA THR A 45 -2.68 2.07 -17.80
C THR A 45 -2.69 3.59 -17.85
N TYR A 46 -1.57 4.16 -18.26
CA TYR A 46 -1.42 5.59 -18.50
C TYR A 46 -1.31 5.87 -19.99
N LEU A 47 -1.88 7.00 -20.39
CA LEU A 47 -1.58 7.63 -21.67
C LEU A 47 -0.26 8.40 -21.51
N THR A 48 0.75 8.07 -22.30
CA THR A 48 2.10 8.64 -22.24
C THR A 48 2.51 9.22 -23.60
N GLY A 49 3.61 10.00 -23.62
CA GLY A 49 4.09 10.71 -24.79
C GLY A 49 3.43 12.08 -25.01
N PHE A 50 4.16 13.02 -25.61
CA PHE A 50 3.60 14.31 -26.03
C PHE A 50 2.61 14.06 -27.17
N GLY A 51 1.31 14.04 -26.86
CA GLY A 51 0.23 13.71 -27.81
C GLY A 51 -0.66 12.55 -27.36
N GLY A 52 -0.24 11.78 -26.37
CA GLY A 52 -1.06 10.70 -25.80
C GLY A 52 -1.21 9.48 -26.68
N GLU A 53 -0.24 9.22 -27.54
CA GLU A 53 -0.30 8.13 -28.53
C GLU A 53 0.19 6.79 -27.96
N GLU A 54 0.88 6.80 -26.80
CA GLU A 54 1.44 5.60 -26.19
C GLU A 54 0.65 5.19 -24.94
N LEU A 55 0.38 3.90 -24.79
CA LEU A 55 -0.22 3.32 -23.60
C LEU A 55 0.84 2.55 -22.81
N GLN A 56 1.01 2.92 -21.54
CA GLN A 56 1.94 2.24 -20.66
C GLN A 56 1.23 1.71 -19.42
N SER A 57 1.24 0.40 -19.23
CA SER A 57 0.73 -0.25 -18.01
C SER A 57 1.83 -0.35 -16.97
N ARG A 58 1.48 -0.05 -15.71
CA ARG A 58 2.35 -0.23 -14.53
C ARG A 58 1.52 -0.74 -13.37
N ARG A 59 2.14 -1.49 -12.45
CA ARG A 59 1.51 -1.83 -11.17
C ARG A 59 1.24 -0.58 -10.35
N ARG A 60 0.18 -0.61 -9.54
CA ARG A 60 -0.20 0.51 -8.65
C ARG A 60 0.80 0.76 -7.52
N ASP A 61 1.72 -0.16 -7.29
CA ASP A 61 2.81 -0.07 -6.32
C ASP A 61 4.19 0.11 -6.97
N TRP A 62 4.25 0.48 -8.27
CA TRP A 62 5.51 0.54 -9.01
C TRP A 62 6.48 1.63 -8.53
N THR A 63 5.97 2.76 -8.02
CA THR A 63 6.79 3.83 -7.43
C THR A 63 6.17 4.29 -6.12
N PRO A 64 6.94 4.98 -5.24
CA PRO A 64 6.39 5.57 -4.02
C PRO A 64 5.19 6.48 -4.28
N TRP A 65 5.23 7.27 -5.36
CA TRP A 65 4.14 8.16 -5.74
C TRP A 65 2.91 7.39 -6.25
N GLU A 66 3.09 6.35 -7.07
CA GLU A 66 1.99 5.50 -7.52
C GLU A 66 1.33 4.78 -6.36
N PHE A 67 2.12 4.25 -5.43
CA PHE A 67 1.63 3.61 -4.22
C PHE A 67 0.83 4.56 -3.33
N GLU A 68 1.34 5.77 -3.09
CA GLU A 68 0.64 6.82 -2.34
C GLU A 68 -0.68 7.20 -3.01
N ARG A 69 -0.68 7.40 -4.33
CA ARG A 69 -1.88 7.67 -5.11
C ARG A 69 -2.87 6.51 -5.03
N ALA A 70 -2.40 5.27 -5.11
CA ALA A 70 -3.20 4.08 -5.00
C ALA A 70 -3.87 3.99 -3.62
N CYS A 71 -3.14 4.24 -2.54
CA CYS A 71 -3.68 4.26 -1.17
C CYS A 71 -4.80 5.29 -1.01
N ARG A 72 -4.60 6.52 -1.50
CA ARG A 72 -5.65 7.57 -1.47
C ARG A 72 -6.90 7.18 -2.24
N ASN A 73 -6.74 6.59 -3.42
CA ASN A 73 -7.86 6.12 -4.22
C ASN A 73 -8.58 4.94 -3.55
N LEU A 74 -7.84 4.03 -2.92
CA LEU A 74 -8.40 2.89 -2.21
C LEU A 74 -9.22 3.33 -1.00
N ALA A 75 -8.73 4.31 -0.22
CA ALA A 75 -9.47 4.85 0.93
C ALA A 75 -10.88 5.32 0.54
N ARG A 76 -10.98 6.05 -0.59
CA ARG A 76 -12.28 6.47 -1.14
C ARG A 76 -13.20 5.29 -1.46
N ARG A 77 -12.66 4.20 -1.99
CA ARG A 77 -13.44 2.98 -2.31
C ARG A 77 -13.90 2.23 -1.06
N LEU A 78 -13.10 2.25 0.00
CA LEU A 78 -13.42 1.61 1.28
C LEU A 78 -14.34 2.47 2.18
N GLY A 79 -14.59 3.72 1.79
CA GLY A 79 -15.28 4.69 2.64
C GLY A 79 -14.46 5.03 3.89
N ALA A 80 -13.14 5.07 3.76
CA ALA A 80 -12.17 5.29 4.82
C ALA A 80 -11.37 6.58 4.56
N THR A 81 -10.70 7.06 5.59
CA THR A 81 -9.60 8.02 5.45
C THR A 81 -8.27 7.27 5.42
N VAL A 82 -7.21 7.91 4.90
CA VAL A 82 -5.88 7.30 4.88
C VAL A 82 -4.82 8.32 5.27
N LYS A 83 -3.90 7.90 6.14
CA LYS A 83 -2.79 8.73 6.61
C LYS A 83 -1.47 8.03 6.38
N ARG A 84 -0.45 8.81 6.00
CA ARG A 84 0.94 8.31 5.96
C ARG A 84 1.46 8.28 7.38
N VAL A 85 2.02 7.15 7.80
CA VAL A 85 2.65 7.02 9.11
C VAL A 85 4.16 7.03 8.92
N GLN A 86 4.86 7.83 9.73
CA GLN A 86 6.31 7.73 9.80
C GLN A 86 6.65 6.39 10.44
N THR A 87 7.16 5.46 9.64
CA THR A 87 7.89 4.32 10.16
C THR A 87 9.19 4.86 10.74
N GLY A 88 9.37 4.78 12.06
CA GLY A 88 10.70 4.87 12.67
C GLY A 88 11.61 3.76 12.13
N PRO A 89 12.90 3.70 12.53
CA PRO A 89 13.72 2.54 12.21
C PRO A 89 12.96 1.28 12.63
N VAL A 90 12.80 0.34 11.70
CA VAL A 90 12.22 -0.97 12.00
C VAL A 90 13.17 -1.61 12.98
N GLU A 91 12.77 -1.74 14.25
CA GLU A 91 13.50 -2.60 15.18
C GLU A 91 13.30 -4.03 14.66
N ASP A 92 14.38 -4.66 14.21
CA ASP A 92 14.41 -6.09 13.85
C ASP A 92 13.82 -6.91 15.01
N PRO A 93 12.65 -7.56 14.85
CA PRO A 93 12.28 -8.61 15.77
C PRO A 93 13.22 -9.79 15.47
N GLU A 94 13.94 -10.24 16.49
CA GLU A 94 14.88 -11.39 16.47
C GLU A 94 16.35 -11.07 16.14
N ARG A 95 17.02 -10.34 17.05
CA ARG A 95 18.31 -10.85 17.56
C ARG A 95 18.05 -11.75 18.76
N GLU A 96 17.72 -12.98 18.43
CA GLU A 96 18.11 -14.21 19.13
C GLU A 96 18.57 -14.04 20.58
N ALA A 97 17.66 -14.40 21.49
CA ALA A 97 18.03 -14.85 22.81
C ALA A 97 18.69 -16.24 22.72
N VAL A 98 19.94 -16.34 22.26
CA VAL A 98 20.80 -17.52 22.52
C VAL A 98 22.29 -17.13 22.47
N ALA A 99 23.07 -17.73 23.39
CA ALA A 99 24.52 -17.67 23.63
C ALA A 99 24.98 -16.49 24.50
N GLY A 100 25.37 -16.67 25.77
CA GLY A 100 25.64 -17.84 26.60
C GLY A 100 26.20 -17.38 27.94
#